data_AF-Q4GYP1-F1
#
_entry.id   AF-Q4GYP1-F1
#
_cell.length_a   1.000
_cell.length_b   1.000
_cell.length_c   1.000
_cell.angle_alpha   90.00
_cell.angle_beta   90.00
_cell.angle_gamma   90.00
#
_symmetry.space_group_name_H-M   'P 1'
#
loop_
_entity.id
_entity.type
_entity.pdbx_description
1 polymer ?
#
loop_
_entity_poly.entity_id
_entity_poly.type
_entity_poly.pdbx_seq_one_letter_code
_entity_poly.pdbx_strand_id
1 'polypeptide(L)'
;MSTSKSEKGEESFAEGESNNESDDDSGNDGGHEANNNNNNCNNGSAEACTKEETPVARNGNNSESPPQQEEKPATQSSILALSWCWGMVDLLRLKNFTELTEVNVNNCVDLATLMGLKYCKKLKRLNLHKCTKLQDLSEAGSCWRLETLIVCECERLENLRGLGGHQRLSCVRISRCGMLAEVNLDGTVKLKKLSIDECWALKEVYVTRCKTLESVALVDCSRLKSLCGLVHLVSLKSLNLEGCISIAEIGTLNTNNKLERLNLGNCFMLTDMEFLNHCMKLKRVVALGVPIDEVVKSNLRNRGVRVIDENDVDESYKCYQRQYLERASVAEKSLQWEENVKEILSYPR
;
A
#
# COMPACT_ATOMS: atom_id res chain seq x y z
N MET A 1 -38.59 29.52 -56.59
CA MET A 1 -38.21 28.21 -56.03
C MET A 1 -37.47 28.46 -54.72
N SER A 2 -37.62 27.58 -53.74
CA SER A 2 -36.87 27.40 -52.46
C SER A 2 -36.07 28.59 -51.89
N THR A 3 -36.43 29.24 -50.76
CA THR A 3 -36.27 28.80 -49.33
C THR A 3 -34.83 28.39 -48.93
N SER A 4 -34.22 28.87 -47.83
CA SER A 4 -34.57 29.95 -46.86
C SER A 4 -33.46 30.13 -45.78
N LYS A 5 -33.22 31.37 -45.31
CA LYS A 5 -32.78 31.85 -43.95
C LYS A 5 -31.66 31.08 -43.18
N SER A 6 -30.50 31.65 -42.78
CA SER A 6 -30.19 32.82 -41.89
C SER A 6 -30.42 32.58 -40.39
N GLU A 7 -29.67 33.10 -39.40
CA GLU A 7 -28.31 33.70 -39.26
C GLU A 7 -28.09 34.01 -37.74
N LYS A 8 -26.84 33.98 -37.23
CA LYS A 8 -26.30 34.73 -36.04
C LYS A 8 -26.97 34.48 -34.66
N GLY A 9 -26.41 34.89 -33.51
CA GLY A 9 -25.09 35.47 -33.18
C GLY A 9 -25.08 36.17 -31.79
N GLU A 10 -23.90 36.65 -31.35
CA GLU A 10 -23.67 37.70 -30.31
C GLU A 10 -24.06 37.38 -28.83
N GLU A 11 -23.69 38.12 -27.76
CA GLU A 11 -22.42 38.77 -27.25
C GLU A 11 -22.72 39.31 -25.80
N SER A 12 -21.82 39.75 -24.90
CA SER A 12 -20.44 39.37 -24.47
C SER A 12 -20.04 40.21 -23.20
N PHE A 13 -18.75 40.45 -22.89
CA PHE A 13 -18.18 41.28 -21.77
C PHE A 13 -18.41 40.82 -20.29
N ALA A 14 -17.65 41.23 -19.25
CA ALA A 14 -16.24 41.69 -19.12
C ALA A 14 -15.78 41.80 -17.62
N GLU A 15 -14.65 42.47 -17.37
CA GLU A 15 -13.69 42.36 -16.25
C GLU A 15 -13.88 43.33 -15.05
N GLY A 16 -13.07 43.12 -14.00
CA GLY A 16 -12.64 44.14 -13.00
C GLY A 16 -12.91 43.81 -11.52
N GLU A 17 -12.18 44.35 -10.51
CA GLU A 17 -10.76 44.79 -10.43
C GLU A 17 -10.37 45.14 -8.96
N SER A 18 -9.10 44.91 -8.57
CA SER A 18 -8.32 45.68 -7.56
C SER A 18 -8.54 45.59 -6.02
N ASN A 19 -7.41 45.66 -5.28
CA ASN A 19 -7.12 46.28 -3.95
C ASN A 19 -7.83 45.76 -2.66
N ASN A 20 -7.33 45.88 -1.41
CA ASN A 20 -6.02 46.13 -0.71
C ASN A 20 -6.23 45.68 0.79
N GLU A 21 -5.47 45.92 1.89
CA GLU A 21 -4.26 46.68 2.34
C GLU A 21 -3.76 45.93 3.64
N SER A 22 -2.48 45.55 3.84
CA SER A 22 -1.34 46.22 4.52
C SER A 22 -1.23 46.07 6.08
N ASP A 23 -0.02 46.29 6.62
CA ASP A 23 0.39 46.48 8.05
C ASP A 23 0.31 45.23 8.99
N ASP A 24 1.11 45.00 10.06
CA ASP A 24 2.43 45.45 10.59
C ASP A 24 2.79 44.53 11.82
N ASP A 25 3.99 44.38 12.39
CA ASP A 25 5.40 44.42 11.96
C ASP A 25 6.29 43.72 13.04
N SER A 26 7.55 43.38 12.72
CA SER A 26 8.68 43.00 13.61
C SER A 26 8.64 41.61 14.28
N GLY A 27 9.82 41.02 14.61
CA GLY A 27 9.83 39.72 15.32
C GLY A 27 11.15 38.99 15.67
N ASN A 28 12.28 39.21 14.97
CA ASN A 28 13.63 38.71 15.29
C ASN A 28 13.86 37.16 15.44
N ASP A 29 14.52 36.61 14.41
CA ASP A 29 15.61 35.58 14.39
C ASP A 29 15.94 34.70 15.62
N GLY A 30 16.25 33.43 15.36
CA GLY A 30 16.67 32.44 16.37
C GLY A 30 16.55 30.98 15.89
N GLY A 31 17.59 30.45 15.25
CA GLY A 31 17.51 29.18 14.52
C GLY A 31 17.43 27.89 15.36
N HIS A 32 16.49 27.01 15.00
CA HIS A 32 16.53 25.56 15.22
C HIS A 32 15.83 24.87 14.04
N GLU A 33 16.49 23.94 13.35
CA GLU A 33 15.85 23.16 12.27
C GLU A 33 14.74 22.27 12.84
N ALA A 34 13.50 22.51 12.42
CA ALA A 34 12.33 21.85 12.95
C ALA A 34 12.25 20.39 12.47
N ASN A 35 12.64 19.46 13.36
CA ASN A 35 12.48 18.02 13.16
C ASN A 35 10.99 17.65 13.00
N ASN A 36 10.54 17.54 11.75
CA ASN A 36 9.12 17.40 11.39
C ASN A 36 8.61 15.97 11.65
N ASN A 37 8.29 15.70 12.92
CA ASN A 37 7.74 14.44 13.44
C ASN A 37 6.32 14.13 12.92
N ASN A 38 6.19 13.86 11.63
CA ASN A 38 4.91 13.52 11.01
C ASN A 38 4.77 11.98 10.86
N ASN A 39 4.20 11.34 11.89
CA ASN A 39 4.07 9.88 12.03
C ASN A 39 3.03 9.25 11.05
N ASN A 40 3.22 9.44 9.74
CA ASN A 40 2.14 9.29 8.76
C ASN A 40 1.99 7.89 8.13
N CYS A 41 2.71 6.85 8.59
CA CYS A 41 2.50 5.46 8.10
C CYS A 41 1.04 4.95 8.35
N ASN A 42 0.24 5.66 9.16
CA ASN A 42 -1.15 5.33 9.50
C ASN A 42 -2.25 5.91 8.57
N ASN A 43 -2.00 6.97 7.80
CA ASN A 43 -3.07 7.66 7.05
C ASN A 43 -3.22 7.26 5.57
N GLY A 44 -2.41 6.32 5.08
CA GLY A 44 -2.53 5.78 3.72
C GLY A 44 -3.81 4.95 3.53
N SER A 45 -4.79 5.56 2.84
CA SER A 45 -5.89 5.00 2.03
C SER A 45 -6.71 3.78 2.51
N ALA A 46 -6.67 3.40 3.79
CA ALA A 46 -7.54 2.34 4.32
C ALA A 46 -7.84 2.46 5.83
N GLU A 47 -9.14 2.58 6.18
CA GLU A 47 -9.68 2.27 7.54
C GLU A 47 -9.60 0.76 7.82
N ALA A 48 -8.40 0.19 7.79
CA ALA A 48 -8.24 -1.25 7.74
C ALA A 48 -8.29 -1.91 9.12
N CYS A 49 -7.65 -1.32 10.13
CA CYS A 49 -6.98 -2.18 11.11
C CYS A 49 -6.77 -1.53 12.53
N THR A 50 -7.70 -0.72 13.05
CA THR A 50 -7.54 0.00 14.36
C THR A 50 -8.76 -0.03 15.30
N LYS A 51 -9.57 -1.12 15.30
CA LYS A 51 -10.74 -1.26 16.19
C LYS A 51 -10.85 -2.66 16.83
N GLU A 52 -11.58 -2.70 17.94
CA GLU A 52 -11.99 -3.87 18.73
C GLU A 52 -13.48 -3.68 19.11
N GLU A 53 -14.32 -4.70 19.33
CA GLU A 53 -14.26 -6.12 18.97
C GLU A 53 -13.90 -6.36 17.47
N THR A 54 -14.08 -7.61 17.01
CA THR A 54 -14.48 -7.94 15.62
C THR A 54 -13.54 -7.45 14.47
N PRO A 55 -13.77 -7.82 13.19
CA PRO A 55 -14.43 -9.02 12.65
C PRO A 55 -13.70 -10.34 12.93
N VAL A 56 -13.21 -10.56 14.14
CA VAL A 56 -11.86 -10.11 14.53
C VAL A 56 -10.95 -9.99 13.29
N ALA A 57 -10.52 -8.78 12.88
CA ALA A 57 -9.58 -8.59 11.74
C ALA A 57 -8.13 -9.07 12.05
N ARG A 58 -8.01 -9.82 13.14
CA ARG A 58 -7.03 -9.63 14.18
C ARG A 58 -7.52 -8.43 15.11
N ASN A 59 -6.98 -8.06 16.28
CA ASN A 59 -7.56 -7.01 17.18
C ASN A 59 -6.60 -6.50 18.30
N GLY A 60 -6.68 -5.20 18.70
CA GLY A 60 -5.87 -4.58 19.80
C GLY A 60 -4.88 -3.44 19.47
N ASN A 61 -5.36 -2.24 19.15
CA ASN A 61 -4.58 -0.99 18.93
C ASN A 61 -3.56 -1.01 17.76
N ASN A 62 -2.26 -1.25 17.99
CA ASN A 62 -1.19 -1.01 17.02
C ASN A 62 -0.89 -2.23 16.10
N SER A 63 -0.62 -2.18 14.78
CA SER A 63 -0.88 -1.24 13.66
C SER A 63 -2.33 -1.06 13.17
N GLU A 64 -2.86 -1.73 12.15
CA GLU A 64 -2.50 -2.93 11.35
C GLU A 64 -2.69 -4.28 12.07
N SER A 65 -3.88 -4.90 11.83
CA SER A 65 -5.02 -5.11 12.75
C SER A 65 -4.65 -5.86 14.01
N PRO A 66 -3.66 -5.36 14.76
CA PRO A 66 -3.19 -5.98 15.97
C PRO A 66 -3.20 -7.51 16.16
N PRO A 67 -2.95 -8.41 15.18
CA PRO A 67 -3.73 -9.64 15.14
C PRO A 67 -3.69 -10.76 16.21
N GLN A 68 -3.97 -10.52 17.48
CA GLN A 68 -5.30 -10.82 18.04
C GLN A 68 -5.35 -10.41 19.52
N GLN A 69 -6.40 -9.68 19.90
CA GLN A 69 -7.14 -9.77 21.15
C GLN A 69 -7.78 -11.17 21.21
N GLU A 70 -6.89 -12.14 21.32
CA GLU A 70 -6.78 -12.90 22.54
C GLU A 70 -5.39 -12.44 23.11
N GLU A 71 -5.24 -11.55 24.10
CA GLU A 71 -6.19 -11.11 25.11
C GLU A 71 -7.13 -12.26 25.54
N LYS A 72 -6.67 -13.50 25.78
CA LYS A 72 -5.45 -14.02 26.47
C LYS A 72 -5.17 -13.28 27.79
N PRO A 73 -5.11 -14.01 28.90
CA PRO A 73 -5.33 -13.51 30.27
C PRO A 73 -4.58 -12.20 30.52
N ALA A 74 -5.34 -11.08 30.45
CA ALA A 74 -4.89 -9.68 30.41
C ALA A 74 -3.40 -9.56 30.06
N THR A 75 -3.02 -9.98 28.85
CA THR A 75 -1.63 -10.39 28.57
C THR A 75 -0.71 -9.18 28.69
N GLN A 76 -0.10 -9.02 29.87
CA GLN A 76 0.49 -7.76 30.33
C GLN A 76 1.45 -7.25 29.26
N SER A 77 1.01 -6.26 28.49
CA SER A 77 1.55 -6.06 27.15
C SER A 77 2.93 -5.44 27.28
N SER A 78 3.94 -6.31 27.24
CA SER A 78 5.33 -5.93 27.27
C SER A 78 5.68 -5.49 25.84
N ILE A 79 5.36 -4.23 25.60
CA ILE A 79 5.74 -3.44 24.44
C ILE A 79 7.19 -2.98 24.69
N LEU A 80 8.10 -3.30 23.77
CA LEU A 80 9.43 -2.73 23.75
C LEU A 80 9.58 -1.80 22.55
N ALA A 81 9.81 -0.51 22.84
CA ALA A 81 10.20 0.47 21.84
C ALA A 81 11.73 0.65 21.85
N LEU A 82 12.39 0.23 20.77
CA LEU A 82 13.80 0.48 20.49
C LEU A 82 13.85 1.60 19.46
N SER A 83 14.12 2.83 19.90
CA SER A 83 14.19 3.99 19.02
C SER A 83 15.60 4.57 19.01
N TRP A 84 16.13 4.90 17.82
CA TRP A 84 17.45 5.52 17.64
C TRP A 84 18.62 4.72 18.25
N CYS A 85 18.51 3.39 18.29
CA CYS A 85 19.55 2.51 18.84
C CYS A 85 20.71 2.34 17.83
N TRP A 86 21.53 3.38 17.65
CA TRP A 86 22.72 3.36 16.82
C TRP A 86 23.72 2.28 17.30
N GLY A 87 24.38 1.61 16.36
CA GLY A 87 25.24 0.45 16.61
C GLY A 87 24.50 -0.86 16.95
N MET A 88 23.17 -0.88 17.02
CA MET A 88 22.40 -2.10 17.28
C MET A 88 22.21 -2.93 15.99
N VAL A 89 23.15 -3.83 15.72
CA VAL A 89 23.15 -4.68 14.51
C VAL A 89 22.15 -5.85 14.59
N ASP A 90 21.86 -6.31 15.80
CA ASP A 90 20.99 -7.46 16.09
C ASP A 90 20.05 -7.22 17.29
N LEU A 91 19.17 -8.19 17.56
CA LEU A 91 18.20 -8.17 18.67
C LEU A 91 18.53 -9.22 19.77
N LEU A 92 19.77 -9.71 19.87
CA LEU A 92 20.15 -10.77 20.83
C LEU A 92 19.97 -10.34 22.29
N ARG A 93 19.93 -9.02 22.57
CA ARG A 93 19.56 -8.46 23.88
C ARG A 93 18.15 -8.86 24.32
N LEU A 94 17.25 -9.18 23.39
CA LEU A 94 15.89 -9.66 23.67
C LEU A 94 15.82 -11.05 24.32
N LYS A 95 16.94 -11.78 24.43
CA LYS A 95 17.00 -13.12 25.05
C LYS A 95 16.43 -13.19 26.48
N ASN A 96 16.49 -12.09 27.22
CA ASN A 96 15.96 -11.98 28.59
C ASN A 96 14.48 -11.52 28.64
N PHE A 97 13.92 -11.08 27.51
CA PHE A 97 12.60 -10.47 27.40
C PHE A 97 11.65 -11.42 26.64
N THR A 98 11.50 -12.63 27.17
CA THR A 98 10.71 -13.72 26.57
C THR A 98 9.19 -13.45 26.54
N GLU A 99 8.73 -12.55 27.41
CA GLU A 99 7.33 -12.17 27.59
C GLU A 99 6.80 -11.23 26.50
N LEU A 100 7.68 -10.57 25.73
CA LEU A 100 7.34 -9.48 24.80
C LEU A 100 6.18 -9.84 23.88
N THR A 101 5.16 -8.99 23.87
CA THR A 101 3.97 -9.05 23.00
C THR A 101 4.12 -8.16 21.78
N GLU A 102 4.90 -7.09 21.87
CA GLU A 102 5.12 -6.11 20.80
C GLU A 102 6.57 -5.61 20.82
N VAL A 103 7.19 -5.58 19.64
CA VAL A 103 8.54 -5.03 19.43
C VAL A 103 8.45 -4.00 18.32
N ASN A 104 8.74 -2.75 18.70
CA ASN A 104 8.74 -1.58 17.82
C ASN A 104 10.18 -1.10 17.67
N VAL A 105 10.74 -1.18 16.47
CA VAL A 105 12.13 -0.81 16.19
C VAL A 105 12.15 0.35 15.20
N ASN A 106 12.52 1.54 15.65
CA ASN A 106 12.40 2.80 14.91
C ASN A 106 13.76 3.49 14.76
N ASN A 107 14.15 3.87 13.55
CA ASN A 107 15.40 4.58 13.26
C ASN A 107 16.67 3.86 13.77
N CYS A 108 16.61 2.53 13.86
CA CYS A 108 17.75 1.67 14.20
C CYS A 108 18.48 1.30 12.90
N VAL A 109 19.09 2.30 12.27
CA VAL A 109 19.72 2.21 10.93
C VAL A 109 20.84 1.18 10.82
N ASP A 110 21.41 0.72 11.94
CA ASP A 110 22.43 -0.32 11.97
C ASP A 110 21.87 -1.75 11.97
N LEU A 111 20.57 -1.94 12.19
CA LEU A 111 19.94 -3.26 12.31
C LEU A 111 20.00 -4.02 10.99
N ALA A 112 20.77 -5.11 10.96
CA ALA A 112 20.98 -5.94 9.78
C ALA A 112 20.31 -7.32 9.87
N THR A 113 19.92 -7.76 11.07
CA THR A 113 19.26 -9.06 11.32
C THR A 113 18.28 -8.96 12.48
N LEU A 114 17.20 -9.75 12.42
CA LEU A 114 16.24 -9.89 13.51
C LEU A 114 16.63 -10.99 14.51
N MET A 115 17.88 -11.47 14.46
CA MET A 115 18.40 -12.49 15.36
C MET A 115 18.25 -12.08 16.82
N GLY A 116 17.35 -12.75 17.51
CA GLY A 116 16.92 -12.38 18.86
C GLY A 116 15.41 -12.52 19.05
N LEU A 117 14.61 -12.19 18.03
CA LEU A 117 13.16 -12.40 18.05
C LEU A 117 12.77 -13.84 18.38
N LYS A 118 13.63 -14.81 18.06
CA LYS A 118 13.48 -16.23 18.41
C LYS A 118 13.24 -16.51 19.90
N TYR A 119 13.60 -15.60 20.81
CA TYR A 119 13.34 -15.72 22.24
C TYR A 119 11.97 -15.15 22.66
N CYS A 120 11.41 -14.19 21.90
CA CYS A 120 10.13 -13.53 22.16
C CYS A 120 8.94 -14.42 21.77
N LYS A 121 8.76 -15.56 22.46
CA LYS A 121 7.76 -16.58 22.11
C LYS A 121 6.31 -16.14 22.31
N LYS A 122 6.05 -14.97 22.92
CA LYS A 122 4.71 -14.37 23.05
C LYS A 122 4.42 -13.28 22.03
N LEU A 123 5.40 -12.90 21.20
CA LEU A 123 5.35 -11.77 20.28
C LEU A 123 4.17 -11.89 19.31
N LYS A 124 3.36 -10.84 19.26
CA LYS A 124 2.24 -10.65 18.34
C LYS A 124 2.54 -9.59 17.29
N ARG A 125 3.27 -8.53 17.65
CA ARG A 125 3.50 -7.37 16.78
C ARG A 125 4.98 -7.16 16.57
N LEU A 126 5.36 -7.01 15.32
CA LEU A 126 6.68 -6.54 14.93
C LEU A 126 6.47 -5.31 14.03
N ASN A 127 6.91 -4.16 14.49
CA ASN A 127 6.87 -2.92 13.73
C ASN A 127 8.31 -2.45 13.50
N LEU A 128 8.71 -2.35 12.24
CA LEU A 128 10.05 -1.98 11.80
C LEU A 128 9.97 -0.67 11.01
N HIS A 129 10.60 0.38 11.51
CA HIS A 129 10.66 1.67 10.84
C HIS A 129 12.13 2.11 10.70
N LYS A 130 12.57 2.42 9.48
CA LYS A 130 13.94 2.89 9.19
C LYS A 130 15.06 1.96 9.71
N CYS A 131 14.84 0.66 9.56
CA CYS A 131 15.87 -0.38 9.76
C CYS A 131 16.64 -0.59 8.45
N THR A 132 17.36 0.44 7.99
CA THR A 132 17.84 0.56 6.59
C THR A 132 18.91 -0.44 6.15
N LYS A 133 19.47 -1.26 7.05
CA LYS A 133 20.39 -2.38 6.71
C LYS A 133 19.72 -3.76 6.63
N LEU A 134 18.44 -3.89 7.00
CA LEU A 134 17.76 -5.18 7.06
C LEU A 134 17.35 -5.66 5.66
N GLN A 135 17.78 -6.86 5.26
CA GLN A 135 17.57 -7.39 3.89
C GLN A 135 16.46 -8.44 3.76
N ASP A 136 16.20 -9.24 4.81
CA ASP A 136 15.07 -10.18 4.86
C ASP A 136 14.51 -10.30 6.30
N LEU A 137 13.42 -11.07 6.48
CA LEU A 137 12.70 -11.20 7.75
C LEU A 137 12.79 -12.62 8.36
N SER A 138 13.82 -13.39 8.01
CA SER A 138 13.92 -14.83 8.32
C SER A 138 13.71 -15.18 9.80
N GLU A 139 14.27 -14.40 10.73
CA GLU A 139 14.12 -14.69 12.16
C GLU A 139 12.75 -14.30 12.72
N ALA A 140 11.99 -13.40 12.06
CA ALA A 140 10.61 -13.09 12.44
C ALA A 140 9.68 -14.31 12.25
N GLY A 141 9.96 -15.16 11.27
CA GLY A 141 9.27 -16.45 11.08
C GLY A 141 9.35 -17.41 12.29
N SER A 142 10.31 -17.20 13.20
CA SER A 142 10.44 -18.01 14.42
C SER A 142 9.48 -17.58 15.55
N CYS A 143 8.78 -16.47 15.37
CA CYS A 143 7.72 -15.97 16.25
C CYS A 143 6.37 -16.55 15.80
N TRP A 144 6.10 -17.82 16.07
CA TRP A 144 4.85 -18.56 15.76
C TRP A 144 3.53 -17.95 16.32
N ARG A 145 3.63 -16.86 17.08
CA ARG A 145 2.55 -16.02 17.60
C ARG A 145 2.47 -14.64 16.94
N LEU A 146 3.34 -14.35 15.95
CA LEU A 146 3.34 -13.13 15.18
C LEU A 146 2.06 -13.04 14.35
N GLU A 147 1.52 -11.85 14.38
CA GLU A 147 0.11 -11.59 14.15
C GLU A 147 0.02 -10.28 13.33
N THR A 148 0.70 -9.21 13.76
CA THR A 148 0.97 -7.98 12.98
C THR A 148 2.39 -8.02 12.44
N LEU A 149 2.57 -7.62 11.18
CA LEU A 149 3.84 -7.07 10.71
C LEU A 149 3.59 -5.67 10.12
N ILE A 150 4.41 -4.70 10.52
CA ILE A 150 4.57 -3.43 9.81
C ILE A 150 6.04 -3.27 9.44
N VAL A 151 6.30 -2.89 8.20
CA VAL A 151 7.60 -2.39 7.76
C VAL A 151 7.40 -1.04 7.06
N CYS A 152 8.00 0.04 7.55
CA CYS A 152 7.90 1.38 6.96
C CYS A 152 9.32 1.90 6.71
N GLU A 153 9.67 2.29 5.48
CA GLU A 153 10.99 2.86 5.10
C GLU A 153 12.20 1.96 5.45
N CYS A 154 12.08 0.64 5.28
CA CYS A 154 13.23 -0.29 5.36
C CYS A 154 13.79 -0.52 3.95
N GLU A 155 14.53 0.47 3.46
CA GLU A 155 14.93 0.62 2.05
C GLU A 155 15.57 -0.61 1.41
N ARG A 156 16.40 -1.34 2.18
CA ARG A 156 17.15 -2.53 1.71
C ARG A 156 16.42 -3.86 1.88
N LEU A 157 15.16 -3.87 2.33
CA LEU A 157 14.38 -5.10 2.44
C LEU A 157 14.06 -5.64 1.04
N GLU A 158 14.61 -6.80 0.69
CA GLU A 158 14.48 -7.38 -0.66
C GLU A 158 13.26 -8.31 -0.80
N ASN A 159 12.86 -8.98 0.28
CA ASN A 159 11.85 -10.04 0.28
C ASN A 159 11.31 -10.34 1.71
N LEU A 160 10.23 -11.14 1.81
CA LEU A 160 9.63 -11.57 3.09
C LEU A 160 9.97 -13.01 3.52
N ARG A 161 11.20 -13.45 3.27
CA ARG A 161 11.66 -14.80 3.66
C ARG A 161 11.36 -15.11 5.13
N GLY A 162 10.93 -16.35 5.37
CA GLY A 162 10.52 -16.84 6.70
C GLY A 162 9.05 -16.60 7.05
N LEU A 163 8.29 -15.79 6.29
CA LEU A 163 6.88 -15.49 6.58
C LEU A 163 5.85 -16.27 5.74
N GLY A 164 6.29 -16.92 4.65
CA GLY A 164 5.48 -17.92 3.95
C GLY A 164 5.01 -19.02 4.91
N GLY A 165 3.74 -19.41 4.83
CA GLY A 165 3.15 -20.41 5.70
C GLY A 165 2.82 -19.95 7.14
N HIS A 166 2.89 -18.65 7.48
CA HIS A 166 2.75 -18.24 8.88
C HIS A 166 1.34 -18.48 9.47
N GLN A 167 1.27 -19.17 10.61
CA GLN A 167 0.02 -19.77 11.13
C GLN A 167 -0.89 -18.80 11.90
N ARG A 168 -0.48 -17.53 12.05
CA ARG A 168 -1.21 -16.47 12.81
C ARG A 168 -1.17 -15.05 12.22
N LEU A 169 -0.37 -14.79 11.19
CA LEU A 169 -0.23 -13.45 10.61
C LEU A 169 -1.54 -13.04 9.91
N SER A 170 -2.08 -11.83 10.15
CA SER A 170 -3.39 -11.42 9.58
C SER A 170 -3.53 -10.02 8.99
N CYS A 171 -2.74 -9.03 9.37
CA CYS A 171 -2.68 -7.72 8.71
C CYS A 171 -1.18 -7.41 8.56
N VAL A 172 -0.71 -7.27 7.33
CA VAL A 172 0.68 -7.03 6.95
C VAL A 172 0.75 -5.72 6.19
N ARG A 173 1.45 -4.74 6.77
CA ARG A 173 1.74 -3.44 6.16
C ARG A 173 3.18 -3.38 5.73
N ILE A 174 3.43 -2.96 4.50
CA ILE A 174 4.77 -2.61 4.03
C ILE A 174 4.65 -1.29 3.27
N SER A 175 5.51 -0.32 3.59
CA SER A 175 5.56 0.93 2.85
C SER A 175 6.99 1.43 2.64
N ARG A 176 7.23 2.08 1.48
CA ARG A 176 8.49 2.74 1.12
C ARG A 176 9.73 1.82 1.23
N CYS A 177 9.57 0.51 1.02
CA CYS A 177 10.67 -0.47 1.07
C CYS A 177 11.24 -0.64 -0.33
N GLY A 178 12.16 0.26 -0.71
CA GLY A 178 12.56 0.49 -2.10
C GLY A 178 13.15 -0.71 -2.84
N MET A 179 13.81 -1.65 -2.16
CA MET A 179 14.38 -2.86 -2.78
C MET A 179 13.44 -4.09 -2.80
N LEU A 180 12.21 -3.98 -2.27
CA LEU A 180 11.30 -5.13 -2.13
C LEU A 180 10.81 -5.62 -3.48
N ALA A 181 11.34 -6.74 -3.96
CA ALA A 181 11.07 -7.26 -5.30
C ALA A 181 9.98 -8.34 -5.34
N GLU A 182 9.91 -9.19 -4.31
CA GLU A 182 8.96 -10.31 -4.18
C GLU A 182 8.30 -10.32 -2.79
N VAL A 183 6.98 -10.46 -2.74
CA VAL A 183 6.25 -10.77 -1.51
C VAL A 183 5.70 -12.19 -1.55
N ASN A 184 6.30 -13.09 -0.77
CA ASN A 184 5.86 -14.47 -0.64
C ASN A 184 5.24 -14.73 0.74
N LEU A 185 3.91 -14.81 0.76
CA LEU A 185 3.12 -15.13 1.95
C LEU A 185 2.22 -16.36 1.70
N ASP A 186 2.51 -17.17 0.68
CA ASP A 186 1.67 -18.31 0.33
C ASP A 186 1.59 -19.31 1.49
N GLY A 187 0.42 -19.91 1.68
CA GLY A 187 0.14 -20.76 2.84
C GLY A 187 -0.09 -20.01 4.17
N THR A 188 -0.04 -18.68 4.21
CA THR A 188 -0.42 -17.87 5.39
C THR A 188 -1.96 -17.87 5.54
N VAL A 189 -2.52 -19.01 5.97
CA VAL A 189 -3.97 -19.30 5.92
C VAL A 189 -4.85 -18.43 6.83
N LYS A 190 -4.27 -17.53 7.62
CA LYS A 190 -4.97 -16.51 8.41
C LYS A 190 -4.77 -15.08 7.93
N LEU A 191 -4.06 -14.86 6.82
CA LEU A 191 -3.88 -13.51 6.27
C LEU A 191 -5.24 -12.93 5.88
N LYS A 192 -5.69 -11.88 6.57
CA LYS A 192 -6.96 -11.18 6.30
C LYS A 192 -6.76 -9.91 5.49
N LYS A 193 -5.62 -9.24 5.65
CA LYS A 193 -5.32 -7.92 5.09
C LYS A 193 -3.83 -7.87 4.70
N LEU A 194 -3.56 -7.34 3.52
CA LEU A 194 -2.22 -7.06 3.00
C LEU A 194 -2.22 -5.66 2.40
N SER A 195 -1.28 -4.82 2.81
CA SER A 195 -1.07 -3.48 2.27
C SER A 195 0.41 -3.33 1.93
N ILE A 196 0.70 -3.08 0.66
CA ILE A 196 2.04 -2.72 0.17
C ILE A 196 1.92 -1.37 -0.52
N ASP A 197 2.79 -0.42 -0.18
CA ASP A 197 2.67 0.99 -0.55
C ASP A 197 4.04 1.58 -0.94
N GLU A 198 4.13 2.34 -2.04
CA GLU A 198 5.38 2.96 -2.53
C GLU A 198 6.58 1.99 -2.66
N CYS A 199 6.32 0.69 -2.86
CA CYS A 199 7.34 -0.34 -3.02
C CYS A 199 7.66 -0.55 -4.51
N TRP A 200 8.30 0.46 -5.10
CA TRP A 200 8.55 0.59 -6.55
C TRP A 200 9.35 -0.58 -7.18
N ALA A 201 10.10 -1.37 -6.41
CA ALA A 201 10.76 -2.58 -6.90
C ALA A 201 9.85 -3.81 -7.06
N LEU A 202 8.63 -3.81 -6.50
CA LEU A 202 7.77 -4.99 -6.39
C LEU A 202 7.28 -5.47 -7.75
N LYS A 203 7.54 -6.74 -8.06
CA LYS A 203 7.13 -7.39 -9.32
C LYS A 203 6.03 -8.43 -9.13
N GLU A 204 6.07 -9.16 -8.01
CA GLU A 204 5.28 -10.36 -7.79
C GLU A 204 4.81 -10.48 -6.33
N VAL A 205 3.58 -10.96 -6.15
CA VAL A 205 2.93 -11.14 -4.83
C VAL A 205 2.26 -12.51 -4.77
N TYR A 206 2.86 -13.46 -4.06
CA TYR A 206 2.37 -14.83 -3.91
C TYR A 206 1.53 -15.00 -2.64
N VAL A 207 0.20 -15.08 -2.80
CA VAL A 207 -0.79 -15.27 -1.70
C VAL A 207 -1.88 -16.31 -2.05
N THR A 208 -1.64 -17.19 -3.03
CA THR A 208 -2.67 -18.05 -3.65
C THR A 208 -3.50 -18.89 -2.66
N ARG A 209 -2.92 -19.33 -1.54
CA ARG A 209 -3.56 -20.15 -0.49
C ARG A 209 -4.15 -19.34 0.67
N CYS A 210 -4.02 -18.01 0.67
CA CYS A 210 -4.57 -17.11 1.70
C CYS A 210 -6.09 -16.95 1.58
N LYS A 211 -6.86 -18.03 1.76
CA LYS A 211 -8.32 -18.06 1.53
C LYS A 211 -9.14 -17.16 2.48
N THR A 212 -8.52 -16.63 3.52
CA THR A 212 -9.08 -15.68 4.49
C THR A 212 -8.83 -14.21 4.13
N LEU A 213 -8.12 -13.93 3.03
CA LEU A 213 -7.70 -12.57 2.64
C LEU A 213 -8.91 -11.79 2.12
N GLU A 214 -9.30 -10.74 2.87
CA GLU A 214 -10.45 -9.89 2.61
C GLU A 214 -10.09 -8.54 1.99
N SER A 215 -8.86 -8.06 2.21
CA SER A 215 -8.37 -6.79 1.66
C SER A 215 -6.95 -6.93 1.14
N VAL A 216 -6.71 -6.48 -0.09
CA VAL A 216 -5.38 -6.29 -0.66
C VAL A 216 -5.27 -4.84 -1.12
N ALA A 217 -4.18 -4.17 -0.76
CA ALA A 217 -3.77 -2.90 -1.33
C ALA A 217 -2.34 -3.04 -1.82
N LEU A 218 -2.12 -2.71 -3.09
CA LEU A 218 -0.82 -2.65 -3.75
C LEU A 218 -0.80 -1.25 -4.39
N VAL A 219 -0.24 -0.28 -3.67
CA VAL A 219 -0.26 1.14 -4.04
C VAL A 219 1.15 1.56 -4.44
N ASP A 220 1.29 2.33 -5.51
CA ASP A 220 2.57 2.82 -6.06
C ASP A 220 3.62 1.72 -6.28
N CYS A 221 3.15 0.49 -6.49
CA CYS A 221 3.97 -0.69 -6.81
C CYS A 221 4.27 -0.69 -8.31
N SER A 222 5.00 0.33 -8.78
CA SER A 222 5.13 0.68 -10.21
C SER A 222 5.70 -0.42 -11.11
N ARG A 223 6.38 -1.44 -10.57
CA ARG A 223 6.91 -2.62 -11.29
C ARG A 223 5.94 -3.81 -11.36
N LEU A 224 4.81 -3.77 -10.67
CA LEU A 224 3.88 -4.89 -10.60
C LEU A 224 3.23 -5.10 -11.97
N LYS A 225 3.54 -6.23 -12.62
CA LYS A 225 3.05 -6.56 -13.98
C LYS A 225 1.97 -7.65 -13.99
N SER A 226 1.84 -8.44 -12.93
CA SER A 226 0.90 -9.58 -12.89
C SER A 226 0.19 -9.73 -11.54
N LEU A 227 -1.08 -10.15 -11.59
CA LEU A 227 -1.93 -10.46 -10.44
C LEU A 227 -2.16 -11.97 -10.26
N CYS A 228 -1.32 -12.82 -10.87
CA CYS A 228 -1.42 -14.28 -10.86
C CYS A 228 -1.44 -14.90 -9.44
N GLY A 229 -0.90 -14.22 -8.43
CA GLY A 229 -0.98 -14.64 -7.04
C GLY A 229 -2.33 -14.36 -6.35
N LEU A 230 -3.17 -13.48 -6.92
CA LEU A 230 -4.45 -13.04 -6.35
C LEU A 230 -5.67 -13.84 -6.83
N VAL A 231 -5.53 -14.63 -7.90
CA VAL A 231 -6.64 -15.30 -8.62
C VAL A 231 -7.57 -16.09 -7.70
N HIS A 232 -7.00 -16.83 -6.73
CA HIS A 232 -7.76 -17.79 -5.94
C HIS A 232 -8.21 -17.27 -4.55
N LEU A 233 -8.28 -15.94 -4.37
CA LEU A 233 -8.62 -15.27 -3.10
C LEU A 233 -10.14 -15.18 -2.87
N VAL A 234 -10.80 -16.32 -2.65
CA VAL A 234 -12.26 -16.50 -2.50
C VAL A 234 -12.96 -15.72 -1.36
N SER A 235 -12.27 -14.83 -0.66
CA SER A 235 -12.79 -13.97 0.41
C SER A 235 -12.54 -12.48 0.18
N LEU A 236 -11.89 -12.09 -0.92
CA LEU A 236 -11.50 -10.72 -1.21
C LEU A 236 -12.73 -9.82 -1.39
N LYS A 237 -12.83 -8.77 -0.57
CA LYS A 237 -13.89 -7.75 -0.58
C LYS A 237 -13.38 -6.40 -1.06
N SER A 238 -12.09 -6.13 -0.91
CA SER A 238 -11.45 -4.87 -1.30
C SER A 238 -10.13 -5.14 -2.01
N LEU A 239 -9.96 -4.53 -3.18
CA LEU A 239 -8.68 -4.47 -3.88
C LEU A 239 -8.34 -3.01 -4.21
N ASN A 240 -7.16 -2.55 -3.81
CA ASN A 240 -6.57 -1.33 -4.31
C ASN A 240 -5.32 -1.68 -5.13
N LEU A 241 -5.22 -1.12 -6.34
CA LEU A 241 -4.07 -1.20 -7.24
C LEU A 241 -3.53 0.20 -7.61
N GLU A 242 -4.00 1.26 -6.95
CA GLU A 242 -3.72 2.65 -7.31
C GLU A 242 -2.22 2.90 -7.54
N GLY A 243 -1.87 3.42 -8.71
CA GLY A 243 -0.48 3.68 -9.08
C GLY A 243 0.34 2.47 -9.54
N CYS A 244 -0.28 1.29 -9.72
CA CYS A 244 0.38 0.14 -10.35
C CYS A 244 0.48 0.30 -11.88
N ILE A 245 1.25 1.30 -12.32
CA ILE A 245 1.34 1.75 -13.72
C ILE A 245 1.71 0.64 -14.73
N SER A 246 2.40 -0.42 -14.30
CA SER A 246 2.83 -1.53 -15.16
C SER A 246 1.79 -2.64 -15.37
N ILE A 247 0.60 -2.58 -14.74
CA ILE A 247 -0.45 -3.59 -14.95
C ILE A 247 -1.19 -3.28 -16.25
N ALA A 248 -1.03 -4.14 -17.26
CA ALA A 248 -1.75 -4.03 -18.53
C ALA A 248 -3.08 -4.80 -18.56
N GLU A 249 -3.19 -5.88 -17.78
CA GLU A 249 -4.39 -6.72 -17.70
C GLU A 249 -4.74 -7.10 -16.26
N ILE A 250 -6.05 -7.23 -15.98
CA ILE A 250 -6.53 -7.79 -14.71
C ILE A 250 -6.80 -9.30 -14.83
N GLY A 251 -7.33 -9.77 -15.97
CA GLY A 251 -7.41 -11.15 -16.46
C GLY A 251 -8.19 -12.20 -15.64
N THR A 252 -8.17 -12.12 -14.31
CA THR A 252 -8.30 -13.28 -13.42
C THR A 252 -9.16 -13.04 -12.17
N LEU A 253 -9.51 -11.79 -11.87
CA LEU A 253 -10.42 -11.44 -10.76
C LEU A 253 -11.90 -11.73 -11.08
N ASN A 254 -12.20 -12.06 -12.34
CA ASN A 254 -13.49 -12.54 -12.85
C ASN A 254 -14.03 -13.79 -12.11
N THR A 255 -13.18 -14.55 -11.41
CA THR A 255 -13.63 -15.66 -10.53
C THR A 255 -14.13 -15.20 -9.15
N ASN A 256 -13.94 -13.93 -8.78
CA ASN A 256 -14.05 -13.47 -7.39
C ASN A 256 -15.43 -12.89 -7.01
N ASN A 257 -16.37 -13.79 -6.75
CA ASN A 257 -17.78 -13.51 -6.41
C ASN A 257 -18.04 -12.71 -5.10
N LYS A 258 -17.04 -12.04 -4.51
CA LYS A 258 -17.16 -11.25 -3.27
C LYS A 258 -16.55 -9.84 -3.33
N LEU A 259 -15.88 -9.46 -4.42
CA LEU A 259 -15.22 -8.15 -4.52
C LEU A 259 -16.27 -7.02 -4.44
N GLU A 260 -16.21 -6.18 -3.40
CA GLU A 260 -17.15 -5.08 -3.15
C GLU A 260 -16.56 -3.70 -3.46
N ARG A 261 -15.24 -3.54 -3.35
CA ARG A 261 -14.52 -2.29 -3.60
C ARG A 261 -13.32 -2.58 -4.50
N LEU A 262 -13.16 -1.79 -5.55
CA LEU A 262 -12.01 -1.81 -6.43
C LEU A 262 -11.50 -0.37 -6.63
N ASN A 263 -10.18 -0.20 -6.63
CA ASN A 263 -9.52 1.04 -7.02
C ASN A 263 -8.40 0.71 -8.02
N LEU A 264 -8.47 1.35 -9.18
CA LEU A 264 -7.56 1.24 -10.32
C LEU A 264 -6.94 2.61 -10.66
N GLY A 265 -6.97 3.56 -9.71
CA GLY A 265 -6.52 4.94 -9.93
C GLY A 265 -5.10 4.98 -10.52
N ASN A 266 -4.90 5.71 -11.62
CA ASN A 266 -3.60 5.89 -12.25
C ASN A 266 -2.91 4.60 -12.74
N CYS A 267 -3.66 3.51 -12.97
CA CYS A 267 -3.14 2.29 -13.61
C CYS A 267 -3.08 2.43 -15.14
N PHE A 268 -2.30 3.40 -15.65
CA PHE A 268 -2.39 3.90 -17.03
C PHE A 268 -2.20 2.88 -18.17
N MET A 269 -1.64 1.69 -17.89
CA MET A 269 -1.53 0.59 -18.88
C MET A 269 -2.77 -0.30 -18.99
N LEU A 270 -3.74 -0.22 -18.06
CA LEU A 270 -4.98 -0.99 -18.14
C LEU A 270 -5.86 -0.48 -19.29
N THR A 271 -6.07 -1.31 -20.32
CA THR A 271 -6.93 -0.95 -21.47
C THR A 271 -8.25 -1.72 -21.55
N ASP A 272 -8.37 -2.87 -20.86
CA ASP A 272 -9.61 -3.66 -20.79
C ASP A 272 -10.29 -3.53 -19.43
N MET A 273 -11.59 -3.25 -19.45
CA MET A 273 -12.47 -3.10 -18.28
C MET A 273 -13.69 -4.04 -18.32
N GLU A 274 -13.84 -4.91 -19.32
CA GLU A 274 -15.01 -5.80 -19.45
C GLU A 274 -15.15 -6.77 -18.25
N PHE A 275 -14.05 -7.10 -17.57
CA PHE A 275 -14.07 -7.92 -16.36
C PHE A 275 -14.95 -7.30 -15.24
N LEU A 276 -15.14 -5.98 -15.21
CA LEU A 276 -15.99 -5.30 -14.22
C LEU A 276 -17.48 -5.69 -14.33
N ASN A 277 -17.94 -6.03 -15.55
CA ASN A 277 -19.29 -6.56 -15.77
C ASN A 277 -19.53 -7.85 -14.98
N HIS A 278 -18.48 -8.66 -14.78
CA HIS A 278 -18.53 -9.97 -14.12
C HIS A 278 -18.41 -9.89 -12.58
N CYS A 279 -17.92 -8.78 -12.03
CA CYS A 279 -17.75 -8.58 -10.58
C CYS A 279 -19.09 -8.31 -9.86
N MET A 280 -19.97 -9.31 -9.76
CA MET A 280 -21.39 -9.15 -9.37
C MET A 280 -21.67 -8.65 -7.94
N LYS A 281 -20.66 -8.53 -7.06
CA LYS A 281 -20.80 -7.96 -5.70
C LYS A 281 -20.21 -6.55 -5.52
N LEU A 282 -19.70 -5.96 -6.59
CA LEU A 282 -19.07 -4.66 -6.59
C LEU A 282 -20.06 -3.57 -6.15
N LYS A 283 -19.60 -2.61 -5.33
CA LYS A 283 -20.37 -1.49 -4.76
C LYS A 283 -19.69 -0.13 -5.02
N ARG A 284 -18.35 -0.12 -5.10
CA ARG A 284 -17.55 1.05 -5.47
C ARG A 284 -16.41 0.66 -6.42
N VAL A 285 -16.23 1.46 -7.47
CA VAL A 285 -15.06 1.47 -8.34
C VAL A 285 -14.45 2.86 -8.30
N VAL A 286 -13.13 2.95 -8.20
CA VAL A 286 -12.37 4.16 -8.53
C VAL A 286 -11.60 3.86 -9.81
N ALA A 287 -11.84 4.67 -10.84
CA ALA A 287 -11.32 4.50 -12.20
C ALA A 287 -10.72 5.82 -12.72
N LEU A 288 -10.07 6.55 -11.82
CA LEU A 288 -9.34 7.78 -12.12
C LEU A 288 -8.09 7.45 -12.95
N GLY A 289 -7.77 8.22 -13.98
CA GLY A 289 -6.61 7.98 -14.84
C GLY A 289 -6.62 6.66 -15.63
N VAL A 290 -7.77 5.99 -15.83
CA VAL A 290 -7.87 4.76 -16.65
C VAL A 290 -9.03 4.81 -17.66
N PRO A 291 -8.86 4.22 -18.85
CA PRO A 291 -9.91 4.16 -19.87
C PRO A 291 -11.00 3.16 -19.48
N ILE A 292 -12.09 3.65 -18.89
CA ILE A 292 -13.33 2.92 -18.69
C ILE A 292 -14.43 3.53 -19.56
N ASP A 293 -14.99 2.74 -20.48
CA ASP A 293 -15.99 3.20 -21.44
C ASP A 293 -17.39 3.39 -20.82
N GLU A 294 -18.24 4.18 -21.48
CA GLU A 294 -19.58 4.49 -20.98
C GLU A 294 -20.54 3.29 -20.97
N VAL A 295 -20.28 2.19 -21.70
CA VAL A 295 -21.10 0.97 -21.62
C VAL A 295 -20.78 0.24 -20.31
N VAL A 296 -19.51 0.05 -19.97
CA VAL A 296 -19.09 -0.53 -18.69
C VAL A 296 -19.50 0.37 -17.52
N LYS A 297 -19.32 1.70 -17.61
CA LYS A 297 -19.83 2.63 -16.60
C LYS A 297 -21.35 2.53 -16.43
N SER A 298 -22.11 2.42 -17.53
CA SER A 298 -23.57 2.29 -17.49
C SER A 298 -24.01 0.97 -16.87
N ASN A 299 -23.37 -0.15 -17.22
CA ASN A 299 -23.63 -1.46 -16.61
C ASN A 299 -23.36 -1.45 -15.09
N LEU A 300 -22.30 -0.77 -14.66
CA LEU A 300 -21.99 -0.59 -13.24
C LEU A 300 -23.02 0.32 -12.54
N ARG A 301 -23.35 1.48 -13.11
CA ARG A 301 -24.36 2.42 -12.56
C ARG A 301 -25.74 1.75 -12.46
N ASN A 302 -26.16 1.00 -13.49
CA ASN A 302 -27.42 0.23 -13.51
C ASN A 302 -27.47 -0.88 -12.44
N ARG A 303 -26.32 -1.38 -11.99
CA ARG A 303 -26.19 -2.34 -10.88
C ARG A 303 -26.07 -1.67 -9.50
N GLY A 304 -26.22 -0.34 -9.41
CA GLY A 304 -26.08 0.43 -8.16
C GLY A 304 -24.63 0.60 -7.70
N VAL A 305 -23.64 0.40 -8.57
CA VAL A 305 -22.21 0.56 -8.24
C VAL A 305 -21.84 2.04 -8.35
N ARG A 306 -21.27 2.62 -7.28
CA ARG A 306 -20.65 3.94 -7.37
C ARG A 306 -19.34 3.84 -8.15
N VAL A 307 -19.36 4.25 -9.42
CA VAL A 307 -18.14 4.61 -10.15
C VAL A 307 -17.68 5.98 -9.66
N ILE A 308 -16.37 6.16 -9.53
CA ILE A 308 -15.68 7.44 -9.32
C ILE A 308 -14.72 7.58 -10.50
N ASP A 309 -14.97 8.57 -11.35
CA ASP A 309 -14.15 8.90 -12.53
C ASP A 309 -13.74 10.39 -12.51
N GLU A 310 -13.12 10.90 -13.58
CA GLU A 310 -12.54 12.25 -13.62
C GLU A 310 -13.54 13.40 -13.43
N ASN A 311 -14.86 13.10 -13.36
CA ASN A 311 -15.93 14.05 -13.03
C ASN A 311 -16.24 14.12 -11.51
N ASP A 312 -15.79 13.15 -10.70
CA ASP A 312 -15.96 13.11 -9.23
C ASP A 312 -14.88 13.93 -8.48
N VAL A 313 -13.90 14.50 -9.19
CA VAL A 313 -12.66 15.07 -8.60
C VAL A 313 -12.42 16.54 -8.94
N ASP A 314 -11.71 17.23 -8.06
CA ASP A 314 -11.38 18.65 -8.18
C ASP A 314 -10.04 18.89 -8.93
N GLU A 315 -9.66 20.16 -9.06
CA GLU A 315 -8.40 20.55 -9.69
C GLU A 315 -7.17 20.19 -8.83
N SER A 316 -7.35 19.96 -7.52
CA SER A 316 -6.29 19.47 -6.62
C SER A 316 -5.90 18.03 -6.98
N TYR A 317 -6.89 17.16 -7.24
CA TYR A 317 -6.62 15.82 -7.75
C TYR A 317 -5.93 15.85 -9.12
N LYS A 318 -6.33 16.74 -10.04
CA LYS A 318 -5.66 16.88 -11.35
C LYS A 318 -4.23 17.43 -11.23
N CYS A 319 -3.93 18.18 -10.17
CA CYS A 319 -2.56 18.58 -9.84
C CYS A 319 -1.75 17.39 -9.29
N TYR A 320 -2.34 16.61 -8.38
CA TYR A 320 -1.75 15.37 -7.87
C TYR A 320 -1.47 14.37 -9.00
N GLN A 321 -2.42 14.15 -9.91
CA GLN A 321 -2.30 13.26 -11.07
C GLN A 321 -1.18 13.70 -12.05
N ARG A 322 -0.94 15.02 -12.20
CA ARG A 322 0.21 15.53 -12.96
C ARG A 322 1.55 15.20 -12.29
N GLN A 323 1.69 15.49 -10.99
CA GLN A 323 2.88 15.09 -10.22
C GLN A 323 3.07 13.57 -10.19
N TYR A 324 1.97 12.82 -10.24
CA TYR A 324 1.96 11.37 -10.31
C TYR A 324 2.55 10.88 -11.64
N LEU A 325 2.07 11.41 -12.77
CA LEU A 325 2.58 11.09 -14.11
C LEU A 325 4.07 11.46 -14.27
N GLU A 326 4.51 12.57 -13.68
CA GLU A 326 5.93 12.96 -13.65
C GLU A 326 6.79 11.90 -12.92
N ARG A 327 6.37 11.47 -11.73
CA ARG A 327 7.06 10.41 -10.95
C ARG A 327 7.02 9.07 -11.67
N ALA A 328 5.88 8.69 -12.23
CA ALA A 328 5.70 7.48 -13.02
C ALA A 328 6.67 7.45 -14.22
N SER A 329 6.79 8.55 -14.95
CA SER A 329 7.72 8.66 -16.09
C SER A 329 9.19 8.57 -15.66
N VAL A 330 9.56 9.10 -14.49
CA VAL A 330 10.92 8.94 -13.93
C VAL A 330 11.18 7.48 -13.51
N ALA A 331 10.19 6.81 -12.90
CA ALA A 331 10.29 5.38 -12.57
C ALA A 331 10.44 4.54 -13.84
N GLU A 332 9.60 4.74 -14.85
CA GLU A 332 9.64 4.04 -16.15
C GLU A 332 11.01 4.21 -16.86
N LYS A 333 11.54 5.43 -16.93
CA LYS A 333 12.89 5.70 -17.47
C LYS A 333 13.97 4.99 -16.67
N SER A 334 13.83 4.90 -15.34
CA SER A 334 14.77 4.17 -14.47
C SER A 334 14.68 2.65 -14.68
N LEU A 335 13.50 2.13 -14.98
CA LEU A 335 13.29 0.72 -15.33
C LEU A 335 13.92 0.36 -16.67
N GLN A 336 13.71 1.18 -17.69
CA GLN A 336 14.35 1.01 -18.99
C GLN A 336 15.88 1.07 -18.85
N TRP A 337 16.42 1.98 -18.02
CA TRP A 337 17.84 2.05 -17.73
C TRP A 337 18.37 0.78 -17.04
N GLU A 338 17.66 0.25 -16.03
CA GLU A 338 18.01 -1.02 -15.38
C GLU A 338 18.07 -2.20 -16.36
N GLU A 339 17.10 -2.29 -17.28
CA GLU A 339 16.99 -3.38 -18.24
C GLU A 339 18.07 -3.27 -19.32
N ASN A 340 18.32 -2.05 -19.85
CA ASN A 340 19.45 -1.77 -20.75
C ASN A 340 20.82 -2.08 -20.11
N VAL A 341 21.02 -1.74 -18.83
CA VAL A 341 22.27 -2.04 -18.11
C VAL A 341 22.46 -3.55 -17.92
N LYS A 342 21.39 -4.31 -17.67
CA LYS A 342 21.45 -5.78 -17.59
C LYS A 342 21.76 -6.42 -18.94
N GLU A 343 21.21 -5.87 -20.03
CA GLU A 343 21.57 -6.29 -21.39
C GLU A 343 23.08 -6.08 -21.63
N ILE A 344 23.60 -4.85 -21.38
CA ILE A 344 25.02 -4.51 -21.52
C ILE A 344 25.93 -5.40 -20.65
N LEU A 345 25.50 -5.76 -19.44
CA LEU A 345 26.24 -6.65 -18.54
C LEU A 345 26.08 -8.14 -18.87
N SER A 346 25.17 -8.52 -19.78
CA SER A 346 24.97 -9.92 -20.21
C SER A 346 25.91 -10.35 -21.35
N TYR A 347 26.57 -9.40 -22.01
CA TYR A 347 27.60 -9.70 -23.01
C TYR A 347 28.79 -10.44 -22.34
N PRO A 348 29.24 -11.59 -22.91
CA PRO A 348 30.37 -12.32 -22.36
C PRO A 348 31.66 -11.51 -22.43
N ARG A 349 32.52 -11.68 -21.42
CA ARG A 349 33.89 -11.13 -21.37
C ARG A 349 34.89 -12.03 -22.09
#